data_AF-A0A523W5H5-F1
#
_entry.id   AF-A0A523W5H5-F1
#
_cell.length_a   1.000
_cell.length_b   1.000
_cell.length_c   1.000
_cell.angle_alpha   90.00
_cell.angle_beta   90.00
_cell.angle_gamma   90.00
#
_symmetry.space_group_name_H-M   'P 1'
#
loop_
_entity.id
_entity.type
_entity.pdbx_description
1 polymer ?
#
loop_
_entity_poly.entity_id
_entity_poly.type
_entity_poly.pdbx_seq_one_letter_code
_entity_poly.pdbx_strand_id
1 'polypeptide(L)'
;MSNGNGKVLLVGDNPFHSISHLSQERARVRGDTSTYPESAADLIMTSMENGANGFMFSVSETTLSILREVHKRGAVERLSLYAIVPYAYEYVRLATQVGGIPGLAKRFAKQILVSGNMRAVAMGLKGVTRADPVSLLKTYLTYEISRIKSSAGKQANLSSVLLHQMITDMALALDLDWLFKEYVDFTRKLGVTPGFNTGNFSYLVNKFTEWDVNLREIAIAAPFNKVGFQMIPSKKECEKVLEGVPEPVLIAISILAAGYLKPSEAIQYIGTLPNIKGVAVGVSKERHARETFKLLKEKLNNVYSRNG
;
A
#
# COMPACT_ATOMS: atom_id res chain seq x y z
N MET A 1 9.30 -23.52 0.15
CA MET A 1 10.22 -23.30 1.28
C MET A 1 10.82 -21.90 1.17
N SER A 2 10.30 -20.95 1.96
CA SER A 2 11.04 -19.77 2.42
C SER A 2 10.50 -19.46 3.82
N ASN A 3 11.04 -20.18 4.80
CA ASN A 3 10.80 -19.87 6.21
C ASN A 3 11.60 -18.61 6.53
N GLY A 4 10.99 -17.44 6.32
CA GLY A 4 11.58 -16.14 6.60
C GLY A 4 10.80 -15.46 7.72
N ASN A 5 11.09 -15.84 8.97
CA ASN A 5 10.49 -15.30 10.20
C ASN A 5 10.89 -13.82 10.49
N GLY A 6 11.08 -12.99 9.46
CA GLY A 6 11.45 -11.57 9.58
C GLY A 6 10.28 -10.65 9.29
N LYS A 7 10.21 -9.49 9.95
CA LYS A 7 9.17 -8.49 9.65
C LYS A 7 9.42 -7.88 8.28
N VAL A 8 8.32 -7.50 7.61
CA VAL A 8 8.39 -6.76 6.34
C VAL A 8 8.66 -5.28 6.64
N LEU A 9 9.76 -4.74 6.12
CA LEU A 9 10.16 -3.34 6.30
C LEU A 9 10.04 -2.63 4.96
N LEU A 10 9.00 -1.80 4.84
CA LEU A 10 8.56 -1.20 3.59
C LEU A 10 8.95 0.28 3.52
N VAL A 11 9.52 0.67 2.39
CA VAL A 11 9.58 2.09 2.01
C VAL A 11 8.18 2.54 1.62
N GLY A 12 7.69 3.63 2.20
CA GLY A 12 6.40 4.25 1.86
C GLY A 12 6.55 5.35 0.81
N ASP A 13 5.55 5.49 -0.07
CA ASP A 13 5.53 6.42 -1.20
C ASP A 13 5.07 7.86 -0.89
N ASN A 14 4.47 8.11 0.28
CA ASN A 14 3.94 9.44 0.62
C ASN A 14 4.91 10.62 0.34
N PRO A 15 6.22 10.52 0.66
CA PRO A 15 7.17 11.57 0.31
C PRO A 15 7.40 11.75 -1.19
N PHE A 16 7.19 10.70 -1.98
CA PHE A 16 7.33 10.71 -3.45
C PHE A 16 6.13 11.38 -4.16
N HIS A 17 5.04 11.62 -3.43
CA HIS A 17 3.88 12.35 -3.94
C HIS A 17 3.78 13.78 -3.42
N SER A 18 4.75 14.24 -2.60
CA SER A 18 4.69 15.51 -1.88
C SER A 18 3.45 15.68 -0.98
N ILE A 19 2.83 14.56 -0.54
CA ILE A 19 1.60 14.54 0.29
C ILE A 19 1.92 14.61 1.80
N SER A 20 3.08 15.15 2.21
CA SER A 20 3.27 15.41 3.64
C SER A 20 2.39 16.60 4.05
N HIS A 21 1.46 16.36 4.98
CA HIS A 21 0.50 17.34 5.51
C HIS A 21 1.19 18.60 6.08
N LEU A 22 2.47 18.53 6.42
CA LEU A 22 3.30 19.64 6.92
C LEU A 22 4.23 20.25 5.85
N SER A 23 4.28 19.73 4.63
CA SER A 23 5.31 20.11 3.64
C SER A 23 4.79 20.67 2.31
N GLN A 24 3.51 21.03 2.19
CA GLN A 24 3.02 21.68 0.97
C GLN A 24 3.79 22.98 0.63
N GLU A 25 4.37 23.66 1.63
CA GLU A 25 5.26 24.80 1.40
C GLU A 25 6.67 24.41 0.90
N ARG A 26 7.19 23.23 1.26
CA ARG A 26 8.57 22.82 0.96
C ARG A 26 8.75 22.16 -0.41
N ALA A 27 7.66 21.72 -1.05
CA ALA A 27 7.69 21.06 -2.35
C ALA A 27 7.99 22.03 -3.52
N ARG A 28 7.81 23.35 -3.33
CA ARG A 28 8.06 24.36 -4.38
C ARG A 28 9.54 24.65 -4.68
N VAL A 29 10.48 24.07 -3.92
CA VAL A 29 11.90 24.49 -3.94
C VAL A 29 12.85 23.43 -4.53
N ARG A 30 12.38 22.30 -5.09
CA ARG A 30 13.29 21.33 -5.72
C ARG A 30 13.35 21.53 -7.23
N GLY A 31 14.52 21.99 -7.68
CA GLY A 31 14.91 22.10 -9.08
C GLY A 31 15.00 20.75 -9.81
N ASP A 32 14.94 20.86 -11.13
CA ASP A 32 14.91 19.80 -12.16
C ASP A 32 13.97 18.61 -11.91
N THR A 33 12.76 18.72 -12.47
CA THR A 33 11.72 17.68 -12.47
C THR A 33 12.14 16.39 -13.19
N SER A 34 13.21 16.42 -13.99
CA SER A 34 13.66 15.30 -14.83
C SER A 34 14.33 14.16 -14.04
N THR A 35 15.09 14.47 -12.99
CA THR A 35 15.88 13.47 -12.21
C THR A 35 15.14 12.91 -10.98
N TYR A 36 13.86 13.23 -10.88
CA TYR A 36 13.06 12.91 -9.71
C TYR A 36 12.87 11.39 -9.50
N PRO A 37 12.50 10.59 -10.52
CA PRO A 37 12.36 9.14 -10.36
C PRO A 37 13.66 8.46 -9.94
N GLU A 38 14.81 8.90 -10.46
CA GLU A 38 16.14 8.38 -10.14
C GLU A 38 16.50 8.69 -8.68
N SER A 39 16.27 9.92 -8.25
CA SER A 39 16.51 10.35 -6.86
C SER A 39 15.65 9.57 -5.86
N ALA A 40 14.39 9.29 -6.20
CA ALA A 40 13.51 8.47 -5.37
C ALA A 40 13.92 6.98 -5.41
N ALA A 41 14.39 6.47 -6.54
CA ALA A 41 14.97 5.14 -6.63
C ALA A 41 16.24 5.02 -5.76
N ASP A 42 17.11 6.03 -5.72
CA ASP A 42 18.28 6.06 -4.83
C ASP A 42 17.89 5.93 -3.34
N LEU A 43 16.79 6.57 -2.94
CA LEU A 43 16.25 6.45 -1.58
C LEU A 43 15.74 5.04 -1.28
N ILE A 44 15.07 4.38 -2.24
CA ILE A 44 14.64 2.99 -2.10
C ILE A 44 15.87 2.08 -1.98
N MET A 45 16.86 2.23 -2.86
CA MET A 45 18.09 1.44 -2.85
C MET A 45 18.86 1.59 -1.55
N THR A 46 19.04 2.84 -1.09
CA THR A 46 19.67 3.14 0.21
C THR A 46 18.89 2.49 1.37
N SER A 47 17.56 2.53 1.33
CA SER A 47 16.73 1.89 2.35
C SER A 47 16.93 0.37 2.37
N MET A 48 17.06 -0.25 1.19
CA MET A 48 17.33 -1.68 1.05
C MET A 48 18.67 -2.08 1.65
N GLU A 49 19.73 -1.32 1.37
CA GLU A 49 21.06 -1.53 1.97
C GLU A 49 21.02 -1.52 3.50
N ASN A 50 20.06 -0.79 4.08
CA ASN A 50 19.90 -0.64 5.53
C ASN A 50 18.81 -1.56 6.13
N GLY A 51 18.20 -2.44 5.34
CA GLY A 51 17.30 -3.48 5.83
C GLY A 51 15.87 -3.44 5.31
N ALA A 52 15.49 -2.46 4.50
CA ALA A 52 14.20 -2.50 3.80
C ALA A 52 14.15 -3.70 2.86
N ASN A 53 13.01 -4.38 2.80
CA ASN A 53 12.78 -5.55 1.94
C ASN A 53 11.50 -5.43 1.11
N GLY A 54 10.88 -4.26 1.09
CA GLY A 54 9.76 -4.02 0.20
C GLY A 54 9.42 -2.55 0.01
N PHE A 55 8.43 -2.32 -0.84
CA PHE A 55 7.95 -1.00 -1.22
C PHE A 55 6.42 -0.99 -1.18
N MET A 56 5.85 -0.10 -0.38
CA MET A 56 4.41 0.15 -0.30
C MET A 56 4.09 1.45 -1.03
N PHE A 57 3.21 1.38 -2.03
CA PHE A 57 2.98 2.51 -2.92
C PHE A 57 1.58 2.53 -3.52
N SER A 58 1.05 3.72 -3.70
CA SER A 58 -0.13 3.99 -4.51
C SER A 58 0.23 3.87 -5.98
N VAL A 59 -0.59 3.17 -6.77
CA VAL A 59 -0.29 2.98 -8.19
C VAL A 59 -0.59 4.26 -8.96
N SER A 60 0.47 4.96 -9.36
CA SER A 60 0.42 6.23 -10.09
C SER A 60 1.60 6.32 -11.06
N GLU A 61 1.59 7.28 -11.99
CA GLU A 61 2.70 7.40 -12.93
C GLU A 61 4.04 7.73 -12.26
N THR A 62 4.02 8.48 -11.15
CA THR A 62 5.22 8.79 -10.36
C THR A 62 5.84 7.52 -9.78
N THR A 63 5.07 6.69 -9.08
CA THR A 63 5.58 5.47 -8.45
C THR A 63 5.94 4.40 -9.46
N LEU A 64 5.21 4.31 -10.58
CA LEU A 64 5.56 3.42 -11.69
C LEU A 64 6.85 3.85 -12.38
N SER A 65 7.11 5.15 -12.53
CA SER A 65 8.39 5.66 -13.03
C SER A 65 9.55 5.29 -12.10
N ILE A 66 9.36 5.45 -10.79
CA ILE A 66 10.35 5.03 -9.78
C ILE A 66 10.61 3.53 -9.86
N LEU A 67 9.56 2.70 -9.98
CA LEU A 67 9.69 1.26 -10.13
C LEU A 67 10.47 0.87 -11.39
N ARG A 68 10.30 1.59 -12.51
CA ARG A 68 11.11 1.38 -13.72
C ARG A 68 12.59 1.64 -13.46
N GLU A 69 12.93 2.70 -12.73
CA GLU A 69 14.33 2.98 -12.37
C GLU A 69 14.91 1.91 -11.44
N VAL A 70 14.16 1.47 -10.44
CA VAL A 70 14.59 0.35 -9.56
C VAL A 70 14.74 -0.96 -10.37
N HIS A 71 13.88 -1.19 -11.37
CA HIS A 71 13.93 -2.37 -12.23
C HIS A 71 15.17 -2.37 -13.13
N LYS A 72 15.45 -1.23 -13.79
CA LYS A 72 16.67 -1.05 -14.61
C LYS A 72 17.95 -1.33 -13.82
N ARG A 73 17.94 -1.09 -12.51
CA ARG A 73 19.06 -1.33 -11.58
C ARG A 73 19.10 -2.77 -11.02
N GLY A 74 18.24 -3.67 -11.49
CA GLY A 74 18.23 -5.08 -11.10
C GLY A 74 17.81 -5.34 -9.64
N ALA A 75 17.09 -4.41 -9.02
CA ALA A 75 16.79 -4.48 -7.58
C ALA A 75 15.35 -4.87 -7.25
N VAL A 76 14.42 -4.80 -8.21
CA VAL A 76 12.98 -5.03 -7.97
C VAL A 76 12.68 -6.44 -7.48
N GLU A 77 13.37 -7.47 -7.96
CA GLU A 77 13.13 -8.86 -7.54
C GLU A 77 13.47 -9.10 -6.06
N ARG A 78 14.28 -8.22 -5.46
CA ARG A 78 14.61 -8.23 -4.03
C ARG A 78 13.58 -7.49 -3.17
N LEU A 79 12.58 -6.85 -3.78
CA LEU A 79 11.52 -6.11 -3.10
C LEU A 79 10.20 -6.87 -3.12
N SER A 80 9.59 -7.02 -1.95
CA SER A 80 8.16 -7.30 -1.85
C SER A 80 7.35 -6.04 -2.13
N LEU A 81 6.53 -6.07 -3.19
CA LEU A 81 5.70 -4.94 -3.61
C LEU A 81 4.31 -5.02 -2.98
N TYR A 82 3.89 -3.92 -2.36
CA TYR A 82 2.57 -3.72 -1.75
C TYR A 82 1.90 -2.53 -2.43
N ALA A 83 1.11 -2.80 -3.46
CA ALA A 83 0.47 -1.77 -4.25
C ALA A 83 -0.86 -1.33 -3.62
N ILE A 84 -1.20 -0.05 -3.65
CA ILE A 84 -2.47 0.51 -3.16
C ILE A 84 -3.25 1.07 -4.36
N VAL A 85 -4.50 0.65 -4.52
CA VAL A 85 -5.36 0.99 -5.65
C VAL A 85 -6.80 1.34 -5.23
N PRO A 86 -7.47 2.30 -5.88
CA PRO A 86 -6.91 3.27 -6.81
C PRO A 86 -6.08 4.34 -6.09
N TYR A 87 -5.23 5.08 -6.80
CA TYR A 87 -4.61 6.28 -6.26
C TYR A 87 -5.61 7.45 -6.20
N ALA A 88 -6.41 7.52 -5.14
CA ALA A 88 -7.61 8.35 -5.08
C ALA A 88 -7.40 9.84 -5.41
N TYR A 89 -6.28 10.44 -5.01
CA TYR A 89 -5.98 11.86 -5.29
C TYR A 89 -5.90 12.16 -6.79
N GLU A 90 -5.34 11.25 -7.59
CA GLU A 90 -5.31 11.40 -9.04
C GLU A 90 -6.72 11.36 -9.63
N TYR A 91 -7.61 10.51 -9.11
CA TYR A 91 -8.99 10.40 -9.61
C TYR A 91 -9.80 11.64 -9.30
N VAL A 92 -9.68 12.20 -8.09
CA VAL A 92 -10.35 13.47 -7.74
C VAL A 92 -9.85 14.60 -8.63
N ARG A 93 -8.52 14.72 -8.82
CA ARG A 93 -7.92 15.73 -9.70
C ARG A 93 -8.33 15.54 -11.17
N LEU A 94 -8.35 14.29 -11.65
CA LEU A 94 -8.73 14.01 -13.03
C LEU A 94 -10.22 14.30 -13.24
N ALA A 95 -11.09 13.90 -12.32
CA ALA A 95 -12.53 14.18 -12.41
C ALA A 95 -12.82 15.67 -12.55
N THR A 96 -12.11 16.55 -11.81
CA THR A 96 -12.28 18.00 -11.95
C THR A 96 -11.80 18.54 -13.31
N GLN A 97 -10.88 17.85 -13.97
CA GLN A 97 -10.30 18.24 -15.26
C GLN A 97 -11.04 17.66 -16.47
N VAL A 98 -11.72 16.53 -16.33
CA VAL A 98 -12.33 15.81 -17.46
C VAL A 98 -13.86 15.79 -17.42
N GLY A 99 -14.51 16.72 -16.73
CA GLY A 99 -15.98 16.82 -16.73
C GLY A 99 -16.66 15.82 -15.78
N GLY A 100 -16.06 15.59 -14.61
CA GLY A 100 -16.59 14.75 -13.54
C GLY A 100 -16.40 13.25 -13.77
N ILE A 101 -17.21 12.47 -13.05
CA ILE A 101 -17.22 10.99 -13.12
C ILE A 101 -17.43 10.48 -14.57
N PRO A 102 -18.33 11.04 -15.38
CA PRO A 102 -18.56 10.54 -16.75
C PRO A 102 -17.34 10.64 -17.65
N GLY A 103 -16.62 11.77 -17.64
CA GLY A 103 -15.44 11.91 -18.48
C GLY A 103 -14.22 11.17 -17.93
N LEU A 104 -14.16 10.94 -16.61
CA LEU A 104 -13.16 10.05 -16.01
C LEU A 104 -13.34 8.61 -16.50
N ALA A 105 -14.58 8.11 -16.51
CA ALA A 105 -14.90 6.79 -17.05
C ALA A 105 -14.53 6.67 -18.55
N LYS A 106 -14.85 7.68 -19.36
CA LYS A 106 -14.48 7.72 -20.79
C LYS A 106 -12.96 7.67 -20.99
N ARG A 107 -12.19 8.38 -20.16
CA ARG A 107 -10.72 8.38 -20.21
C ARG A 107 -10.14 7.01 -19.89
N PHE A 108 -10.61 6.36 -18.83
CA PHE A 108 -10.15 5.01 -18.46
C PHE A 108 -10.51 3.97 -19.51
N ALA A 109 -11.72 4.00 -20.07
CA ALA A 109 -12.11 3.12 -21.16
C ALA A 109 -11.14 3.26 -22.36
N LYS A 110 -10.80 4.50 -22.74
CA LYS A 110 -9.81 4.76 -23.80
C LYS A 110 -8.43 4.22 -23.44
N GLN A 111 -7.95 4.42 -22.22
CA GLN A 111 -6.64 3.92 -21.78
C GLN A 111 -6.57 2.39 -21.78
N ILE A 112 -7.63 1.71 -21.31
CA ILE A 112 -7.72 0.25 -21.34
C ILE A 112 -7.70 -0.26 -22.79
N LEU A 113 -8.46 0.37 -23.70
CA LEU A 113 -8.48 0.01 -25.13
C LEU A 113 -7.10 0.20 -25.79
N VAL A 114 -6.44 1.34 -25.53
CA VAL A 114 -5.12 1.66 -26.10
C VAL A 114 -4.01 0.76 -25.54
N SER A 115 -4.17 0.27 -24.30
CA SER A 115 -3.16 -0.59 -23.65
C SER A 115 -3.01 -1.98 -24.27
N GLY A 116 -3.88 -2.38 -25.20
CA GLY A 116 -3.81 -3.68 -25.90
C GLY A 116 -4.03 -4.90 -25.01
N ASN A 117 -4.43 -4.72 -23.74
CA ASN A 117 -4.68 -5.81 -22.82
C ASN A 117 -6.02 -6.50 -23.15
N MET A 118 -5.99 -7.48 -24.05
CA MET A 118 -7.17 -8.21 -24.54
C MET A 118 -8.03 -8.80 -23.42
N ARG A 119 -7.44 -9.21 -22.28
CA ARG A 119 -8.18 -9.72 -21.11
C ARG A 119 -8.96 -8.61 -20.41
N ALA A 120 -8.34 -7.45 -20.18
CA ALA A 120 -9.02 -6.30 -19.59
C ALA A 120 -10.10 -5.73 -20.52
N VAL A 121 -9.86 -5.74 -21.83
CA VAL A 121 -10.84 -5.34 -22.85
C VAL A 121 -12.04 -6.32 -22.89
N ALA A 122 -11.79 -7.63 -22.88
CA ALA A 122 -12.86 -8.64 -22.90
C ALA A 122 -13.70 -8.63 -21.61
N MET A 123 -13.07 -8.46 -20.43
CA MET A 123 -13.79 -8.30 -19.16
C MET A 123 -14.55 -6.96 -19.10
N GLY A 124 -13.97 -5.88 -19.63
CA GLY A 124 -14.62 -4.58 -19.75
C GLY A 124 -15.87 -4.62 -20.64
N LEU A 125 -15.84 -5.33 -21.76
CA LEU A 125 -16.97 -5.44 -22.69
C LEU A 125 -18.21 -6.11 -22.05
N LYS A 126 -18.01 -7.12 -21.19
CA LYS A 126 -19.10 -7.77 -20.45
C LYS A 126 -19.62 -6.93 -19.27
N GLY A 127 -18.78 -6.08 -18.67
CA GLY A 127 -19.15 -5.25 -17.52
C GLY A 127 -19.92 -3.97 -17.89
N VAL A 128 -19.63 -3.38 -19.04
CA VAL A 128 -20.24 -2.10 -19.48
C VAL A 128 -21.71 -2.26 -19.88
N THR A 129 -22.16 -3.45 -20.30
CA THR A 129 -23.56 -3.68 -20.68
C THR A 129 -24.51 -3.76 -19.48
N ARG A 130 -24.00 -3.89 -18.24
CA ARG A 130 -24.79 -3.99 -17.00
C ARG A 130 -24.32 -3.12 -15.82
N ALA A 131 -23.24 -2.34 -15.95
CA ALA A 131 -22.69 -1.51 -14.87
C ALA A 131 -22.48 -2.26 -13.54
N ASP A 132 -22.05 -3.53 -13.61
CA ASP A 132 -21.80 -4.36 -12.43
C ASP A 132 -20.52 -3.89 -11.68
N PRO A 133 -20.65 -3.39 -10.42
CA PRO A 133 -19.51 -2.90 -9.65
C PRO A 133 -18.40 -3.95 -9.46
N VAL A 134 -18.76 -5.23 -9.33
CA VAL A 134 -17.77 -6.32 -9.18
C VAL A 134 -16.94 -6.46 -10.45
N SER A 135 -17.59 -6.54 -11.61
CA SER A 135 -16.90 -6.64 -12.90
C SER A 135 -16.00 -5.44 -13.17
N LEU A 136 -16.44 -4.23 -12.79
CA LEU A 136 -15.63 -3.02 -12.91
C LEU A 136 -14.39 -3.07 -12.00
N LEU A 137 -14.55 -3.47 -10.74
CA LEU A 137 -13.44 -3.65 -9.80
C LEU A 137 -12.42 -4.66 -10.34
N LYS A 138 -12.86 -5.84 -10.77
CA LYS A 138 -11.99 -6.90 -11.32
C LYS A 138 -11.23 -6.43 -12.57
N THR A 139 -11.91 -5.70 -13.45
CA THR A 139 -11.30 -5.12 -14.65
C THR A 139 -10.23 -4.10 -14.28
N TYR A 140 -10.55 -3.19 -13.35
CA TYR A 140 -9.63 -2.16 -12.88
C TYR A 140 -8.40 -2.75 -12.18
N LEU A 141 -8.58 -3.74 -11.30
CA LEU A 141 -7.48 -4.46 -10.65
C LEU A 141 -6.57 -5.14 -11.66
N THR A 142 -7.15 -5.80 -12.67
CA THR A 142 -6.38 -6.44 -13.74
C THR A 142 -5.52 -5.43 -14.50
N TYR A 143 -6.09 -4.25 -14.78
CA TYR A 143 -5.38 -3.16 -15.44
C TYR A 143 -4.21 -2.63 -14.60
N GLU A 144 -4.42 -2.31 -13.31
CA GLU A 144 -3.35 -1.80 -12.45
C GLU A 144 -2.24 -2.84 -12.21
N ILE A 145 -2.59 -4.13 -12.02
CA ILE A 145 -1.60 -5.21 -11.92
C ILE A 145 -0.77 -5.30 -13.20
N SER A 146 -1.38 -5.12 -14.38
CA SER A 146 -0.67 -5.09 -15.65
C SER A 146 0.31 -3.93 -15.72
N ARG A 147 -0.07 -2.73 -15.27
CA ARG A 147 0.82 -1.55 -15.24
C ARG A 147 2.01 -1.75 -14.30
N ILE A 148 1.77 -2.34 -13.13
CA ILE A 148 2.82 -2.71 -12.18
C ILE A 148 3.80 -3.68 -12.85
N LYS A 149 3.31 -4.80 -13.40
CA LYS A 149 4.16 -5.80 -14.06
C LYS A 149 4.93 -5.23 -15.27
N SER A 150 4.34 -4.30 -16.00
CA SER A 150 5.02 -3.61 -17.10
C SER A 150 6.14 -2.68 -16.63
N SER A 151 6.05 -2.13 -15.41
CA SER A 151 7.04 -1.20 -14.86
C SER A 151 8.12 -1.89 -14.03
N ALA A 152 7.73 -2.95 -13.32
CA ALA A 152 8.56 -3.69 -12.37
C ALA A 152 9.19 -4.96 -12.98
N GLY A 153 8.74 -5.38 -14.17
CA GLY A 153 9.10 -6.65 -14.78
C GLY A 153 8.17 -7.81 -14.36
N LYS A 154 8.09 -8.84 -15.19
CA LYS A 154 7.17 -9.98 -14.98
C LYS A 154 7.52 -10.84 -13.76
N GLN A 155 8.79 -10.83 -13.35
CA GLN A 155 9.31 -11.58 -12.20
C GLN A 155 9.22 -10.80 -10.89
N ALA A 156 8.68 -9.57 -10.91
CA ALA A 156 8.51 -8.77 -9.70
C ALA A 156 7.60 -9.47 -8.68
N ASN A 157 8.02 -9.45 -7.42
CA ASN A 157 7.23 -10.01 -6.32
C ASN A 157 6.12 -9.03 -5.90
N LEU A 158 4.99 -9.06 -6.61
CA LEU A 158 3.77 -8.37 -6.19
C LEU A 158 3.09 -9.16 -5.06
N SER A 159 3.52 -8.88 -3.83
CA SER A 159 3.08 -9.61 -2.63
C SER A 159 1.64 -9.31 -2.26
N SER A 160 1.21 -8.05 -2.40
CA SER A 160 -0.17 -7.65 -2.15
C SER A 160 -0.61 -6.48 -3.02
N VAL A 161 -1.90 -6.49 -3.36
CA VAL A 161 -2.61 -5.31 -3.85
C VAL A 161 -3.62 -4.97 -2.77
N LEU A 162 -3.65 -3.73 -2.33
CA LEU A 162 -4.51 -3.23 -1.26
C LEU A 162 -5.55 -2.28 -1.84
N LEU A 163 -6.80 -2.41 -1.42
CA LEU A 163 -7.79 -1.36 -1.66
C LEU A 163 -7.40 -0.11 -0.89
N HIS A 164 -7.50 1.04 -1.55
CA HIS A 164 -7.24 2.34 -0.97
C HIS A 164 -8.25 2.64 0.16
N GLN A 165 -7.81 3.37 1.19
CA GLN A 165 -8.60 3.69 2.38
C GLN A 165 -10.01 4.21 2.07
N MET A 166 -10.14 5.13 1.12
CA MET A 166 -11.45 5.64 0.71
C MET A 166 -12.42 4.56 0.22
N ILE A 167 -11.93 3.54 -0.51
CA ILE A 167 -12.78 2.45 -1.01
C ILE A 167 -13.09 1.48 0.11
N THR A 168 -12.07 1.09 0.88
CA THR A 168 -12.23 0.18 2.03
C THR A 168 -13.22 0.74 3.04
N ASP A 169 -13.03 1.96 3.50
CA ASP A 169 -13.82 2.56 4.57
C ASP A 169 -15.25 2.88 4.10
N MET A 170 -15.44 3.26 2.83
CA MET A 170 -16.77 3.43 2.24
C MET A 170 -17.52 2.10 2.15
N ALA A 171 -16.86 1.04 1.65
CA ALA A 171 -17.47 -0.28 1.54
C ALA A 171 -17.81 -0.86 2.92
N LEU A 172 -16.99 -0.59 3.95
CA LEU A 172 -17.29 -0.91 5.34
C LEU A 172 -18.50 -0.15 5.86
N ALA A 173 -18.59 1.16 5.60
CA ALA A 173 -19.70 2.00 6.08
C ALA A 173 -21.05 1.63 5.44
N LEU A 174 -21.03 1.05 4.25
CA LEU A 174 -22.20 0.59 3.50
C LEU A 174 -22.48 -0.92 3.69
N ASP A 175 -21.75 -1.59 4.58
CA ASP A 175 -21.85 -3.04 4.85
C ASP A 175 -21.81 -3.90 3.57
N LEU A 176 -20.94 -3.57 2.62
CA LEU A 176 -20.83 -4.27 1.33
C LEU A 176 -19.97 -5.55 1.45
N ASP A 177 -20.40 -6.50 2.27
CA ASP A 177 -19.70 -7.78 2.50
C ASP A 177 -19.39 -8.54 1.20
N TRP A 178 -20.34 -8.56 0.27
CA TRP A 178 -20.20 -9.16 -1.06
C TRP A 178 -19.02 -8.58 -1.85
N LEU A 179 -18.75 -7.28 -1.73
CA LEU A 179 -17.66 -6.63 -2.45
C LEU A 179 -16.31 -7.10 -1.91
N PHE A 180 -16.20 -7.21 -0.58
CA PHE A 180 -14.99 -7.72 0.08
C PHE A 180 -14.72 -9.17 -0.29
N LYS A 181 -15.73 -10.04 -0.23
CA LYS A 181 -15.62 -11.46 -0.58
C LYS A 181 -15.19 -11.63 -2.05
N GLU A 182 -15.86 -10.94 -2.97
CA GLU A 182 -15.51 -10.98 -4.40
C GLU A 182 -14.10 -10.46 -4.68
N TYR A 183 -13.66 -9.43 -3.98
CA TYR A 183 -12.31 -8.88 -4.09
C TYR A 183 -11.24 -9.85 -3.57
N VAL A 184 -11.48 -10.47 -2.40
CA VAL A 184 -10.60 -11.47 -1.81
C VAL A 184 -10.44 -12.65 -2.76
N ASP A 185 -11.56 -13.23 -3.21
CA ASP A 185 -11.57 -14.36 -4.12
C ASP A 185 -10.86 -14.07 -5.44
N PHE A 186 -11.12 -12.89 -6.01
CA PHE A 186 -10.50 -12.50 -7.27
C PHE A 186 -9.00 -12.31 -7.15
N THR A 187 -8.55 -11.56 -6.14
CA THR A 187 -7.12 -11.28 -5.94
C THR A 187 -6.33 -12.56 -5.65
N ARG A 188 -6.92 -13.48 -4.88
CA ARG A 188 -6.35 -14.82 -4.64
C ARG A 188 -6.21 -15.64 -5.92
N LYS A 189 -7.22 -15.63 -6.80
CA LYS A 189 -7.16 -16.31 -8.11
C LYS A 189 -6.03 -15.77 -9.00
N LEU A 190 -5.59 -14.53 -8.76
CA LEU A 190 -4.43 -13.93 -9.44
C LEU A 190 -3.09 -14.29 -8.78
N GLY A 191 -3.09 -15.05 -7.68
CA GLY A 191 -1.89 -15.42 -6.93
C GLY A 191 -1.30 -14.26 -6.11
N VAL A 192 -2.10 -13.25 -5.79
CA VAL A 192 -1.68 -12.07 -5.02
C VAL A 192 -2.44 -12.05 -3.69
N THR A 193 -1.81 -11.57 -2.62
CA THR A 193 -2.50 -11.42 -1.33
C THR A 193 -3.46 -10.23 -1.40
N PRO A 194 -4.79 -10.43 -1.22
CA PRO A 194 -5.72 -9.30 -1.09
C PRO A 194 -5.35 -8.45 0.12
N GLY A 195 -5.54 -7.14 0.01
CA GLY A 195 -5.32 -6.30 1.17
C GLY A 195 -6.16 -5.04 1.22
N PHE A 196 -6.07 -4.37 2.35
CA PHE A 196 -6.95 -3.26 2.70
C PHE A 196 -6.15 -2.20 3.43
N ASN A 197 -6.10 -1.00 2.86
CA ASN A 197 -5.70 0.18 3.60
C ASN A 197 -6.94 0.73 4.32
N THR A 198 -6.84 1.07 5.61
CA THR A 198 -7.97 1.57 6.40
C THR A 198 -7.51 2.49 7.54
N GLY A 199 -8.32 3.51 7.87
CA GLY A 199 -8.19 4.23 9.13
C GLY A 199 -8.97 3.59 10.28
N ASN A 200 -9.92 2.71 9.95
CA ASN A 200 -10.93 2.13 10.85
C ASN A 200 -10.59 0.68 11.21
N PHE A 201 -9.33 0.40 11.56
CA PHE A 201 -8.82 -0.97 11.80
C PHE A 201 -9.73 -1.82 12.70
N SER A 202 -10.14 -1.26 13.84
CA SER A 202 -11.00 -1.96 14.80
C SER A 202 -12.33 -2.39 14.18
N TYR A 203 -12.96 -1.49 13.41
CA TYR A 203 -14.23 -1.76 12.76
C TYR A 203 -14.08 -2.78 11.62
N LEU A 204 -13.02 -2.66 10.81
CA LEU A 204 -12.71 -3.59 9.73
C LEU A 204 -12.58 -5.02 10.25
N VAL A 205 -11.76 -5.23 11.29
CA VAL A 205 -11.52 -6.57 11.86
C VAL A 205 -12.80 -7.18 12.43
N ASN A 206 -13.60 -6.39 13.15
CA ASN A 206 -14.87 -6.86 13.69
C ASN A 206 -15.85 -7.26 12.57
N LYS A 207 -16.00 -6.42 11.54
CA LYS A 207 -16.88 -6.72 10.39
C LYS A 207 -16.40 -7.91 9.57
N PHE A 208 -15.09 -8.05 9.38
CA PHE A 208 -14.55 -9.21 8.66
C PHE A 208 -14.76 -10.51 9.44
N THR A 209 -14.70 -10.45 10.77
CA THR A 209 -15.05 -11.59 11.62
C THR A 209 -16.55 -11.91 11.52
N GLU A 210 -17.42 -10.90 11.56
CA GLU A 210 -18.87 -11.03 11.38
C GLU A 210 -19.25 -11.63 10.03
N TRP A 211 -18.54 -11.23 8.96
CA TRP A 211 -18.81 -11.66 7.58
C TRP A 211 -18.07 -12.94 7.15
N ASP A 212 -17.36 -13.60 8.07
CA ASP A 212 -16.56 -14.80 7.82
C ASP A 212 -15.47 -14.59 6.75
N VAL A 213 -14.83 -13.42 6.76
CA VAL A 213 -13.64 -13.14 5.94
C VAL A 213 -12.40 -13.60 6.69
N ASN A 214 -11.69 -14.57 6.13
CA ASN A 214 -10.50 -15.16 6.75
C ASN A 214 -9.34 -14.15 6.83
N LEU A 215 -9.09 -13.63 8.04
CA LEU A 215 -8.02 -12.65 8.29
C LEU A 215 -6.62 -13.19 7.98
N ARG A 216 -6.38 -14.50 8.02
CA ARG A 216 -5.05 -15.09 7.75
C ARG A 216 -4.63 -14.97 6.29
N GLU A 217 -5.58 -14.73 5.39
CA GLU A 217 -5.35 -14.71 3.95
C GLU A 217 -5.28 -13.29 3.37
N ILE A 218 -5.31 -12.26 4.23
CA ILE A 218 -5.32 -10.86 3.81
C ILE A 218 -4.13 -10.08 4.39
N ALA A 219 -3.88 -8.90 3.83
CA ALA A 219 -2.99 -7.90 4.42
C ALA A 219 -3.78 -6.66 4.82
N ILE A 220 -3.53 -6.10 6.00
CA ILE A 220 -4.15 -4.84 6.43
C ILE A 220 -3.05 -3.80 6.61
N ALA A 221 -3.18 -2.64 5.96
CA ALA A 221 -2.36 -1.48 6.25
C ALA A 221 -3.20 -0.49 7.05
N ALA A 222 -2.77 -0.16 8.27
CA ALA A 222 -3.51 0.75 9.13
C ALA A 222 -2.57 1.59 10.02
N PRO A 223 -2.96 2.83 10.37
CA PRO A 223 -2.17 3.67 11.27
C PRO A 223 -2.00 3.00 12.63
N PHE A 224 -0.75 2.85 13.08
CA PHE A 224 -0.42 2.48 14.45
C PHE A 224 0.77 3.31 14.90
N ASN A 225 0.59 4.10 15.94
CA ASN A 225 1.64 4.96 16.51
C ASN A 225 1.35 5.29 17.97
N LYS A 226 2.40 5.73 18.68
CA LYS A 226 2.35 5.89 20.14
C LYS A 226 1.28 6.89 20.61
N VAL A 227 0.94 7.88 19.77
CA VAL A 227 0.05 9.00 20.10
C VAL A 227 -1.39 8.83 19.61
N GLY A 228 -1.71 7.76 18.88
CA GLY A 228 -3.06 7.52 18.37
C GLY A 228 -3.42 8.30 17.11
N PHE A 229 -2.45 8.88 16.41
CA PHE A 229 -2.70 9.65 15.19
C PHE A 229 -3.33 8.76 14.11
N GLN A 230 -4.51 9.15 13.61
CA GLN A 230 -5.30 8.41 12.62
C GLN A 230 -5.74 6.98 13.06
N MET A 231 -5.67 6.66 14.35
CA MET A 231 -6.13 5.38 14.89
C MET A 231 -7.61 5.50 15.29
N ILE A 232 -8.52 5.03 14.44
CA ILE A 232 -9.98 5.18 14.65
C ILE A 232 -10.57 3.85 15.19
N PRO A 233 -11.42 3.87 16.25
CA PRO A 233 -11.93 5.06 16.95
C PRO A 233 -10.97 5.63 18.00
N SER A 234 -10.03 4.83 18.48
CA SER A 234 -8.97 5.28 19.36
C SER A 234 -7.77 4.33 19.31
N LYS A 235 -6.62 4.79 19.80
CA LYS A 235 -5.44 3.95 19.99
C LYS A 235 -5.76 2.68 20.79
N LYS A 236 -6.44 2.85 21.92
CA LYS A 236 -6.74 1.76 22.87
C LYS A 236 -7.61 0.68 22.23
N GLU A 237 -8.64 1.07 21.48
CA GLU A 237 -9.51 0.10 20.80
C GLU A 237 -8.76 -0.63 19.69
N CYS A 238 -7.94 0.07 18.90
CA CYS A 238 -7.12 -0.56 17.87
C CYS A 238 -6.11 -1.56 18.45
N GLU A 239 -5.45 -1.22 19.57
CA GLU A 239 -4.53 -2.13 20.26
C GLU A 239 -5.26 -3.37 20.80
N LYS A 240 -6.41 -3.18 21.46
CA LYS A 240 -7.23 -4.27 22.00
C LYS A 240 -7.68 -5.23 20.90
N VAL A 241 -8.13 -4.72 19.76
CA VAL A 241 -8.54 -5.57 18.63
C VAL A 241 -7.32 -6.30 18.03
N LEU A 242 -6.17 -5.63 17.94
CA LEU A 242 -4.93 -6.23 17.41
C LEU A 242 -4.46 -7.44 18.22
N GLU A 243 -4.64 -7.43 19.55
CA GLU A 243 -4.33 -8.57 20.43
C GLU A 243 -5.13 -9.83 20.08
N GLY A 244 -6.37 -9.68 19.64
CA GLY A 244 -7.25 -10.79 19.26
C GLY A 244 -7.04 -11.32 17.84
N VAL A 245 -6.19 -10.68 17.03
CA VAL A 245 -5.93 -11.10 15.65
C VAL A 245 -5.09 -12.40 15.66
N PRO A 246 -5.46 -13.44 14.89
CA PRO A 246 -4.87 -14.77 15.03
C PRO A 246 -3.43 -14.90 14.51
N GLU A 247 -3.01 -14.04 13.58
CA GLU A 247 -1.68 -14.06 12.96
C GLU A 247 -1.21 -12.65 12.61
N PRO A 248 0.09 -12.45 12.33
CA PRO A 248 0.59 -11.18 11.84
C PRO A 248 0.05 -10.84 10.45
N VAL A 249 -1.00 -10.00 10.40
CA VAL A 249 -1.63 -9.53 9.15
C VAL A 249 -1.42 -8.02 8.94
N LEU A 250 -1.05 -7.30 10.00
CA LEU A 250 -0.99 -5.84 10.03
C LEU A 250 0.37 -5.30 9.56
N ILE A 251 0.33 -4.41 8.59
CA ILE A 251 1.41 -3.52 8.20
C ILE A 251 1.14 -2.16 8.84
N ALA A 252 1.92 -1.82 9.87
CA ALA A 252 1.78 -0.55 10.55
C ALA A 252 2.25 0.60 9.65
N ILE A 253 1.35 1.55 9.37
CA ILE A 253 1.65 2.80 8.66
C ILE A 253 1.55 3.99 9.62
N SER A 254 1.97 5.18 9.16
CA SER A 254 1.94 6.41 9.97
C SER A 254 2.64 6.29 11.34
N ILE A 255 3.66 5.43 11.47
CA ILE A 255 4.33 5.15 12.75
C ILE A 255 4.95 6.40 13.40
N LEU A 256 5.37 7.36 12.57
CA LEU A 256 5.99 8.61 12.99
C LEU A 256 4.97 9.71 13.32
N ALA A 257 3.66 9.43 13.20
CA ALA A 257 2.57 10.39 13.40
C ALA A 257 2.82 11.72 12.65
N ALA A 258 2.98 11.62 11.32
CA ALA A 258 3.33 12.75 10.44
C ALA A 258 4.63 13.50 10.81
N GLY A 259 5.56 12.84 11.52
CA GLY A 259 6.84 13.41 11.96
C GLY A 259 6.82 13.95 13.39
N TYR A 260 5.71 13.82 14.11
CA TYR A 260 5.60 14.20 15.52
C TYR A 260 6.48 13.32 16.43
N LEU A 261 6.67 12.04 16.08
CA LEU A 261 7.47 11.09 16.85
C LEU A 261 8.88 10.95 16.27
N LYS A 262 9.86 10.83 17.17
CA LYS A 262 11.22 10.43 16.78
C LYS A 262 11.22 8.96 16.34
N PRO A 263 12.07 8.56 15.36
CA PRO A 263 12.12 7.17 14.88
C PRO A 263 12.31 6.13 16.00
N SER A 264 13.20 6.39 16.97
CA SER A 264 13.45 5.46 18.09
C SER A 264 12.22 5.24 18.96
N GLU A 265 11.50 6.30 19.29
CA GLU A 265 10.27 6.23 20.08
C GLU A 265 9.15 5.49 19.34
N ALA A 266 8.96 5.80 18.06
CA ALA A 266 7.98 5.13 17.22
C ALA A 266 8.27 3.64 17.10
N ILE A 267 9.52 3.27 16.79
CA ILE A 267 9.93 1.88 16.60
C ILE A 267 9.85 1.08 17.91
N GLN A 268 10.21 1.70 19.04
CA GLN A 268 10.05 1.07 20.35
C GLN A 268 8.57 0.74 20.62
N TYR A 269 7.66 1.68 20.37
CA TYR A 269 6.23 1.45 20.50
C TYR A 269 5.73 0.33 19.56
N ILE A 270 6.12 0.34 18.29
CA ILE A 270 5.74 -0.75 17.36
C ILE A 270 6.29 -2.10 17.82
N GLY A 271 7.46 -2.11 18.46
CA GLY A 271 8.06 -3.31 19.04
C GLY A 271 7.25 -3.93 20.18
N THR A 272 6.38 -3.17 20.86
CA THR A 272 5.53 -3.70 21.93
C THR A 272 4.22 -4.31 21.43
N LEU A 273 3.85 -4.07 20.17
CA LEU A 273 2.57 -4.52 19.63
C LEU A 273 2.68 -5.97 19.11
N PRO A 274 1.69 -6.84 19.42
CA PRO A 274 1.61 -8.18 18.85
C PRO A 274 1.18 -8.11 17.38
N ASN A 275 1.32 -9.23 16.66
CA ASN A 275 0.70 -9.42 15.34
C ASN A 275 1.04 -8.35 14.26
N ILE A 276 2.16 -7.65 14.43
CA ILE A 276 2.71 -6.76 13.40
C ILE A 276 3.49 -7.59 12.38
N LYS A 277 2.94 -7.73 11.17
CA LYS A 277 3.58 -8.36 10.01
C LYS A 277 4.73 -7.51 9.48
N GLY A 278 4.54 -6.21 9.49
CA GLY A 278 5.49 -5.28 8.90
C GLY A 278 5.19 -3.83 9.23
N VAL A 279 6.04 -2.96 8.70
CA VAL A 279 5.98 -1.52 8.93
C VAL A 279 6.29 -0.82 7.62
N ALA A 280 5.52 0.21 7.28
CA ALA A 280 5.84 1.10 6.16
C ALA A 280 6.21 2.50 6.64
N VAL A 281 7.35 3.02 6.16
CA VAL A 281 7.84 4.35 6.54
C VAL A 281 8.26 5.13 5.30
N GLY A 282 7.75 6.35 5.16
CA GLY A 282 8.19 7.28 4.14
C GLY A 282 9.52 7.94 4.52
N VAL A 283 10.46 7.98 3.59
CA VAL A 283 11.76 8.68 3.73
C VAL A 283 11.97 9.63 2.56
N SER A 284 12.48 10.85 2.84
CA SER A 284 12.64 11.93 1.84
C SER A 284 14.08 12.43 1.70
N LYS A 285 15.00 11.87 2.49
CA LYS A 285 16.43 12.19 2.54
C LYS A 285 17.21 10.91 2.79
N GLU A 286 18.37 10.79 2.17
CA GLU A 286 19.25 9.61 2.28
C GLU A 286 19.62 9.30 3.74
N ARG A 287 19.98 10.33 4.51
CA ARG A 287 20.26 10.19 5.95
C ARG A 287 19.12 9.50 6.70
N HIS A 288 17.87 9.90 6.43
CA HIS A 288 16.70 9.29 7.08
C HIS A 288 16.45 7.86 6.60
N ALA A 289 16.69 7.56 5.32
CA ALA A 289 16.65 6.20 4.80
C ALA A 289 17.64 5.29 5.54
N ARG A 290 18.89 5.73 5.71
CA ARG A 290 19.93 4.97 6.43
C ARG A 290 19.56 4.77 7.91
N GLU A 291 19.34 5.86 8.64
CA GLU A 291 19.09 5.82 10.09
C GLU A 291 17.82 5.03 10.44
N THR A 292 16.72 5.28 9.72
CA THR A 292 15.41 4.69 10.05
C THR A 292 15.37 3.20 9.77
N PHE A 293 15.82 2.76 8.58
CA PHE A 293 15.77 1.34 8.23
C PHE A 293 16.80 0.51 8.98
N LYS A 294 17.98 1.07 9.27
CA LYS A 294 18.94 0.42 10.15
C LYS A 294 18.33 0.17 11.54
N LEU A 295 17.68 1.17 12.10
CA LEU A 295 17.02 1.05 13.41
C LEU A 295 15.84 0.08 13.39
N LEU A 296 15.01 0.10 12.33
CA LEU A 296 13.92 -0.87 12.15
C LEU A 296 14.46 -2.31 12.09
N LYS A 297 15.52 -2.54 11.30
CA LYS A 297 16.18 -3.84 11.18
C LYS A 297 16.70 -4.32 12.54
N GLU A 298 17.41 -3.47 13.26
CA GLU A 298 17.99 -3.81 14.57
C GLU A 298 16.93 -4.10 15.65
N LYS A 299 15.81 -3.37 15.64
CA LYS A 299 14.82 -3.45 16.72
C LYS A 299 13.64 -4.37 16.43
N LEU A 300 13.31 -4.65 15.16
CA LEU A 300 12.13 -5.44 14.81
C LEU A 300 12.46 -6.83 14.26
N ASN A 301 13.65 -7.06 13.71
CA ASN A 301 14.06 -8.40 13.26
C ASN A 301 14.78 -9.20 14.36
N ASN A 302 15.39 -8.55 15.35
CA ASN A 302 16.10 -9.23 16.45
C ASN A 302 15.21 -9.69 17.62
N VAL A 303 13.90 -9.36 17.61
CA VAL A 303 13.00 -9.70 18.72
C VAL A 303 12.66 -11.20 18.73
N TYR A 304 12.78 -11.90 17.61
CA TYR A 304 12.53 -13.35 17.53
C TYR A 304 13.74 -14.23 17.87
N SER A 305 14.96 -13.69 17.91
CA SER A 305 16.16 -14.46 18.31
C SER A 305 16.34 -14.57 19.82
N ARG A 306 15.49 -13.93 20.64
CA ARG A 306 15.59 -13.94 22.11
C ARG A 306 14.54 -14.78 22.84
N ASN A 307 13.55 -15.30 22.12
CA ASN A 307 12.48 -16.13 22.68
C ASN A 307 12.42 -17.53 22.03
N GLY A 308 13.55 -18.00 21.48
CA GLY A 308 13.73 -19.37 20.99
C GLY A 308 14.62 -20.15 21.94
#